data_AF-A0A2E6W6R4-F1
#
_entry.id   AF-A0A2E6W6R4-F1
#
_cell.length_a   1.000
_cell.length_b   1.000
_cell.length_c   1.000
_cell.angle_alpha   90.00
_cell.angle_beta   90.00
_cell.angle_gamma   90.00
#
_symmetry.space_group_name_H-M   'P 1'
#
loop_
_entity.id
_entity.type
_entity.pdbx_description
1 polymer ?
#
loop_
_entity_poly.entity_id
_entity_poly.type
_entity_poly.pdbx_seq_one_letter_code
_entity_poly.pdbx_strand_id
1 'polypeptide(L)'
;MAGSRVTVGQKVLLKGKSRHGKNRIQQHGSMWTVTRLGQFNGHDAFQCESESKTFSVGTQGRKIKDCRWVFTKHDPNFLFFH
;
A
#
# COMPACT_ATOMS: atom_id res chain seq x y z
N MET A 1 -6.59 23.30 -11.59
CA MET A 1 -5.90 22.02 -11.85
C MET A 1 -6.41 20.99 -10.85
N ALA A 2 -7.28 20.08 -11.28
CA ALA A 2 -7.81 19.03 -10.41
C ALA A 2 -6.70 18.00 -10.17
N GLY A 3 -5.89 18.21 -9.12
CA GLY A 3 -4.95 17.20 -8.67
C GLY A 3 -5.72 15.94 -8.32
N SER A 4 -5.43 14.83 -8.98
CA SER A 4 -6.01 13.51 -8.73
C SER A 4 -5.86 13.18 -7.24
N ARG A 5 -6.98 13.25 -6.50
CA ARG A 5 -7.00 12.99 -5.07
C ARG A 5 -7.23 11.49 -4.85
N VAL A 6 -6.26 10.83 -4.22
CA VAL A 6 -6.46 9.47 -3.69
C VAL A 6 -7.59 9.50 -2.66
N THR A 7 -8.49 8.52 -2.71
CA THR A 7 -9.62 8.41 -1.78
C THR A 7 -9.54 7.13 -0.94
N VAL A 8 -10.15 7.16 0.26
CA VAL A 8 -10.30 5.95 1.07
C VAL A 8 -11.21 4.96 0.34
N GLY A 9 -10.84 3.68 0.36
CA GLY A 9 -11.49 2.61 -0.39
C GLY A 9 -10.94 2.41 -1.81
N GLN A 10 -10.16 3.37 -2.34
CA GLN A 10 -9.55 3.24 -3.66
C GLN A 10 -8.55 2.08 -3.70
N LYS A 11 -8.51 1.38 -4.84
CA LYS A 11 -7.53 0.34 -5.13
C LYS A 11 -6.28 0.96 -5.76
N VAL A 12 -5.11 0.55 -5.27
CA VAL A 12 -3.80 0.96 -5.77
C VAL A 12 -2.95 -0.27 -6.06
N LEU A 13 -2.09 -0.19 -7.07
CA LEU A 13 -1.25 -1.33 -7.48
C LEU A 13 0.20 -1.13 -7.08
N LEU A 14 0.76 -2.09 -6.36
CA LEU A 14 2.19 -2.16 -6.08
C LEU A 14 2.96 -2.64 -7.32
N LYS A 15 3.92 -1.84 -7.77
CA LYS A 15 4.93 -2.15 -8.77
C LYS A 15 6.14 -2.78 -8.08
N GLY A 16 6.39 -4.05 -8.36
CA GLY A 16 7.57 -4.79 -7.86
C GLY A 16 8.86 -4.36 -8.55
N LYS A 17 9.26 -3.09 -8.42
CA LYS A 17 10.48 -2.56 -9.04
C LYS A 17 11.73 -3.14 -8.37
N SER A 18 11.79 -3.08 -7.05
CA SER A 18 12.87 -3.67 -6.26
C SER A 18 12.62 -5.15 -5.95
N ARG A 19 13.67 -5.89 -5.60
CA ARG A 19 13.55 -7.27 -5.09
C ARG A 19 12.58 -7.35 -3.91
N HIS A 20 12.65 -6.39 -2.98
CA HIS A 20 11.72 -6.33 -1.86
C HIS A 20 10.27 -6.14 -2.33
N GLY A 21 10.02 -5.25 -3.28
CA GLY A 21 8.70 -5.05 -3.87
C GLY A 21 8.15 -6.30 -4.55
N LYS A 22 8.97 -7.02 -5.32
CA LYS A 22 8.59 -8.30 -5.97
C LYS A 22 8.20 -9.36 -4.93
N ASN A 23 8.99 -9.49 -3.87
CA ASN A 23 8.69 -10.41 -2.78
C ASN A 23 7.39 -10.05 -2.07
N ARG A 24 7.09 -8.76 -1.90
CA ARG A 24 5.81 -8.33 -1.31
C ARG A 24 4.63 -8.72 -2.21
N ILE A 25 4.72 -8.52 -3.53
CA ILE A 25 3.68 -8.96 -4.46
C ILE A 25 3.46 -10.47 -4.36
N GLN A 26 4.53 -11.26 -4.32
CA GLN A 26 4.42 -12.71 -4.17
C GLN A 26 3.74 -13.12 -2.86
N GLN A 27 3.94 -12.36 -1.77
CA GLN A 27 3.42 -12.69 -0.45
C GLN A 27 2.00 -12.14 -0.19
N HIS A 28 1.64 -11.00 -0.75
CA HIS A 28 0.45 -10.23 -0.36
C HIS A 28 -0.48 -9.89 -1.53
N GLY A 29 -0.05 -10.15 -2.77
CA GLY A 29 -0.71 -9.65 -3.97
C GLY A 29 -0.24 -8.24 -4.34
N SER A 30 -0.52 -7.88 -5.59
CA SER A 30 -0.18 -6.57 -6.14
C SER A 30 -1.24 -5.51 -5.87
N MET A 31 -2.48 -5.90 -5.56
CA MET A 31 -3.58 -4.97 -5.31
C MET A 31 -3.70 -4.64 -3.82
N TRP A 32 -3.85 -3.35 -3.53
CA TRP A 32 -3.91 -2.82 -2.17
C TRP A 32 -5.06 -1.82 -2.06
N THR A 33 -5.63 -1.68 -0.88
CA THR A 33 -6.79 -0.79 -0.64
C THR A 33 -6.39 0.34 0.27
N VAL A 34 -6.68 1.59 -0.12
CA VAL A 34 -6.43 2.76 0.71
C VAL A 34 -7.38 2.75 1.90
N THR A 35 -6.84 2.82 3.11
CA THR A 35 -7.61 2.78 4.36
C THR A 35 -7.65 4.14 5.06
N ARG A 36 -6.65 5.00 4.82
CA ARG A 36 -6.53 6.28 5.51
C ARG A 36 -5.75 7.29 4.68
N LEU A 37 -6.16 8.56 4.71
CA LEU A 37 -5.36 9.68 4.23
C LEU A 37 -4.71 10.40 5.42
N GLY A 38 -3.51 10.95 5.23
CA GLY A 38 -2.81 11.67 6.28
C GLY A 38 -1.41 12.13 5.87
N GLN A 39 -0.50 12.16 6.83
CA GLN A 39 0.89 12.49 6.60
C GLN A 39 1.80 11.40 7.18
N PHE A 40 2.91 11.16 6.50
CA PHE A 40 4.00 10.31 6.97
C PHE A 40 5.29 11.10 6.83
N ASN A 41 6.08 11.20 7.91
CA ASN A 41 7.29 12.01 7.96
C ASN A 41 7.12 13.46 7.44
N GLY A 42 5.99 14.10 7.74
CA GLY A 42 5.69 15.48 7.33
C GLY A 42 5.26 15.66 5.86
N HIS A 43 5.11 14.57 5.10
CA HIS A 43 4.65 14.60 3.72
C HIS A 43 3.28 13.95 3.56
N ASP A 44 2.47 14.48 2.64
CA ASP A 44 1.16 13.91 2.32
C ASP A 44 1.29 12.45 1.87
N ALA A 45 0.57 11.59 2.56
CA ALA A 45 0.64 10.15 2.39
C ALA A 45 -0.75 9.54 2.58
N PHE A 46 -0.87 8.28 2.20
CA PHE A 46 -2.01 7.47 2.55
C PHE A 46 -1.53 6.14 3.10
N GLN A 47 -2.35 5.55 3.96
CA GLN A 47 -2.17 4.17 4.38
C GLN A 47 -2.97 3.27 3.45
N CYS A 48 -2.39 2.14 3.06
CA CYS A 48 -3.08 1.08 2.36
C CYS A 48 -2.78 -0.29 2.98
N GLU A 49 -3.66 -1.25 2.71
CA GLU A 49 -3.54 -2.62 3.16
C GLU A 49 -3.63 -3.64 2.02
N SER A 50 -2.97 -4.79 2.19
CA SER A 50 -3.11 -5.94 1.29
C SER A 50 -4.53 -6.50 1.33
N GLU A 51 -4.99 -7.15 0.25
CA GLU A 51 -6.34 -7.72 0.22
C GLU A 51 -6.49 -8.89 1.19
N SER A 52 -5.46 -9.74 1.25
CA SER A 52 -5.46 -10.97 2.06
C SER A 52 -4.65 -10.81 3.34
N LYS A 53 -5.06 -11.52 4.39
CA LYS A 53 -4.30 -11.67 5.64
C LYS A 53 -3.18 -12.69 5.45
N THR A 54 -2.02 -12.27 4.97
CA THR A 54 -0.89 -13.19 4.73
C THR A 54 0.34 -12.89 5.57
N PHE A 55 0.38 -11.72 6.23
CA PHE A 55 1.48 -11.32 7.11
C PHE A 55 1.38 -12.02 8.46
N SER A 56 2.40 -12.80 8.84
CA SER A 56 2.45 -13.45 10.16
C SER A 56 2.92 -12.45 11.21
N VAL A 57 2.19 -12.33 12.32
CA VAL A 57 2.60 -11.53 13.47
C VAL A 57 2.73 -12.41 14.70
N GLY A 58 3.84 -12.23 15.41
CA GLY A 58 4.17 -13.00 16.61
C GLY A 58 4.54 -14.45 16.29
N THR A 59 4.81 -15.22 17.35
CA THR A 59 5.20 -16.63 17.28
C THR A 59 4.02 -17.58 17.10
N GLN A 60 2.79 -17.10 17.36
CA GLN A 60 1.56 -17.90 17.32
C GLN A 60 0.94 -18.02 15.91
N GLY A 61 1.62 -17.56 14.87
CA GLY A 61 1.18 -17.75 13.48
C GLY A 61 -0.06 -16.94 13.05
N ARG A 62 -0.53 -15.99 13.87
CA ARG A 62 -1.68 -15.14 13.54
C ARG A 62 -1.41 -14.35 12.26
N LYS A 63 -2.28 -14.50 11.27
CA LYS A 63 -2.20 -13.79 10.00
C LYS A 63 -3.01 -12.50 10.03
N ILE A 64 -2.39 -11.39 9.64
CA ILE A 64 -3.03 -10.09 9.42
C ILE A 64 -2.75 -9.57 8.01
N LYS A 65 -3.44 -8.50 7.62
CA LYS A 65 -3.12 -7.77 6.39
C LYS A 65 -1.82 -7.01 6.60
N ASP A 66 -1.01 -6.92 5.55
CA ASP A 66 0.15 -6.02 5.56
C ASP A 66 -0.35 -4.59 5.35
N CYS A 67 0.23 -3.62 6.05
CA CYS A 67 -0.18 -2.21 6.04
C CYS A 67 1.02 -1.33 5.75
N ARG A 68 0.84 -0.32 4.89
CA ARG A 68 1.94 0.57 4.48
C ARG A 68 1.49 2.01 4.34
N TRP A 69 2.40 2.93 4.63
CA TRP A 69 2.28 4.34 4.25
C TRP A 69 2.96 4.56 2.91
N VAL A 70 2.27 5.26 2.01
CA VAL A 70 2.69 5.55 0.64
C VAL A 70 2.51 7.04 0.38
N PHE A 71 3.55 7.71 -0.14
CA PHE A 71 3.46 9.13 -0.45
C PHE A 71 2.51 9.38 -1.62
N THR A 72 1.63 10.37 -1.50
CA THR A 72 0.65 10.71 -2.55
C THR A 72 1.32 11.29 -3.79
N LYS A 73 2.52 11.87 -3.63
CA LYS A 73 3.34 12.43 -4.71
C LYS A 73 4.59 11.59 -4.90
N HIS A 74 4.86 11.20 -6.15
CA HIS A 74 6.12 10.60 -6.61
C HIS A 74 6.53 9.26 -5.99
N ASP A 75 5.62 8.46 -5.42
CA ASP A 75 6.01 7.10 -5.02
C ASP A 75 6.22 6.22 -6.28
N PRO A 76 7.45 5.80 -6.59
CA PRO A 76 7.72 5.05 -7.81
C PRO A 76 7.15 3.63 -7.75
N ASN A 77 6.77 3.15 -6.57
CA ASN A 77 6.34 1.79 -6.32
C ASN A 77 4.82 1.62 -6.43
N PHE A 78 4.02 2.68 -6.52
CA PHE A 78 2.56 2.54 -6.64
C PHE A 78 2.01 3.16 -7.93
N LEU A 79 1.06 2.47 -8.53
CA LEU A 79 0.21 3.01 -9.59
C LEU A 79 -1.14 3.41 -9.01
N PHE A 80 -1.60 4.56 -9.50
CA PHE A 80 -2.88 5.15 -9.20
C PHE A 80 -3.74 5.01 -10.45
N PHE A 81 -4.90 4.38 -10.32
CA PHE A 81 -5.90 4.38 -11.37
C PHE A 81 -6.85 5.55 -11.09
N HIS A 82 -7.10 6.35 -12.11
CA HIS A 82 -8.00 7.50 -12.09
C HIS A 82 -9.36 7.09 -12.65
#